data_AF-A0A0C9TQ87-F1
#
_entry.id   AF-A0A0C9TQ87-F1
#
_cell.length_a   1.000
_cell.length_b   1.000
_cell.length_c   1.000
_cell.angle_alpha   90.00
_cell.angle_beta   90.00
_cell.angle_gamma   90.00
#
_symmetry.space_group_name_H-M   'P 1'
#
loop_
_entity.id
_entity.type
_entity.pdbx_description
1 polymer ?
#
loop_
_entity_poly.entity_id
_entity_poly.type
_entity_poly.pdbx_seq_one_letter_code
_entity_poly.pdbx_strand_id
1 'polypeptide(L)'
;MAMGLFGCAPIAPSLAVDLRLLQFVKTLFVRLTPNTTAWCEALAVFLQERGYGLTTQDNLRRRLSNAYHWYIVLVMHNKELVSGIINVSSSRHKCETSNGEEEEGGAHEDAKDPRQLQYPSDYLHSRCPLCFGGLDWRKERDSLVDVIVCIDACFTQKRSKNPRGAEGHDPPNPTSSVFIPSETVTQMEVHIERCQSKGKECGWRKLRPSEDEDRVEEGMRVPASVLDGCGESFVAADEKREKASTHFFADTGLMALLCRHDRVLWLVNMTSAGEKQHYALALIQQLTQHIPDNMRVGLLYDIGCQLERSWRKFKFFANSILSRFHFAISVFHAYGHQWPCQVVYHPRKQQGFGLSDGEGCERLWSALKPLIGPLRVSGYHQRLFVLDLQSKHKADEEISKIIELEKLVGARAQMVQSLELRFISNQVHDVESFEIEIADARSQHNNLLETLQRRREGLGVTGRAKLVALDRLRQRKFELERIERAYRQTVGDQRLHSHAEASVKRRELTLLQLVTTYNGLCDKLMALIQQRKAVRGAVMPHYIPWEGLFELDVDDDIWQDVGLTGDEAEPPAWLADDKVRVGI
;
A
#
# COMPACT_ATOMS: atom_id res chain seq x y z
N MET A 1 -14.13 -2.13 -36.17
CA MET A 1 -14.68 -2.63 -34.88
C MET A 1 -16.11 -3.16 -34.98
N ALA A 2 -16.95 -2.74 -35.94
CA ALA A 2 -18.34 -3.23 -36.05
C ALA A 2 -18.47 -4.77 -36.12
N MET A 3 -17.45 -5.47 -36.66
CA MET A 3 -17.40 -6.94 -36.71
C MET A 3 -16.82 -7.60 -35.44
N GLY A 4 -16.57 -6.85 -34.37
CA GLY A 4 -16.00 -7.39 -33.13
C GLY A 4 -14.49 -7.70 -33.18
N LEU A 5 -13.79 -7.32 -34.26
CA LEU A 5 -12.37 -7.57 -34.47
C LEU A 5 -11.53 -6.29 -34.33
N PHE A 6 -10.28 -6.44 -33.87
CA PHE A 6 -9.30 -5.39 -33.65
C PHE A 6 -7.96 -5.72 -34.31
N GLY A 7 -7.44 -4.80 -35.13
CA GLY A 7 -6.24 -5.01 -35.94
C GLY A 7 -4.93 -4.95 -35.16
N CYS A 8 -3.90 -5.65 -35.63
CA CYS A 8 -2.54 -5.59 -35.08
C CYS A 8 -1.77 -4.29 -35.39
N ALA A 9 -2.30 -3.47 -36.28
CA ALA A 9 -1.76 -2.16 -36.66
C ALA A 9 -2.91 -1.20 -36.99
N PRO A 10 -2.75 0.11 -36.76
CA PRO A 10 -3.78 1.10 -37.09
C PRO A 10 -3.98 1.29 -38.61
N ILE A 11 -2.93 1.06 -39.40
CA ILE A 11 -2.92 1.17 -40.86
C ILE A 11 -2.59 -0.21 -41.43
N ALA A 12 -3.45 -0.73 -42.33
CA ALA A 12 -3.29 -2.01 -43.02
C ALA A 12 -2.96 -3.23 -42.09
N PRO A 13 -3.86 -3.61 -41.17
CA PRO A 13 -3.59 -4.71 -40.25
C PRO A 13 -3.48 -6.07 -40.97
N SER A 14 -2.36 -6.75 -40.78
CA SER A 14 -2.11 -8.12 -41.28
C SER A 14 -2.76 -9.24 -40.44
N LEU A 15 -3.26 -8.91 -39.25
CA LEU A 15 -3.96 -9.80 -38.32
C LEU A 15 -5.02 -8.98 -37.61
N ALA A 16 -6.19 -9.56 -37.41
CA ALA A 16 -7.21 -9.02 -36.53
C ALA A 16 -7.57 -10.05 -35.45
N VAL A 17 -7.80 -9.57 -34.23
CA VAL A 17 -8.07 -10.38 -33.04
C VAL A 17 -9.44 -10.00 -32.50
N ASP A 18 -10.23 -10.98 -32.07
CA ASP A 18 -11.54 -10.74 -31.45
C ASP A 18 -11.41 -9.90 -30.17
N LEU A 19 -12.26 -8.89 -30.03
CA LEU A 19 -12.26 -7.97 -28.87
C LEU A 19 -12.50 -8.71 -27.55
N ARG A 20 -13.31 -9.78 -27.55
CA ARG A 20 -13.55 -10.61 -26.36
C ARG A 20 -12.29 -11.37 -25.97
N LEU A 21 -11.52 -11.84 -26.96
CA LEU A 21 -10.23 -12.48 -26.73
C LEU A 21 -9.22 -11.48 -26.16
N LEU A 22 -9.14 -10.27 -26.71
CA LEU A 22 -8.26 -9.21 -26.17
C LEU A 22 -8.67 -8.79 -24.75
N GLN A 23 -9.97 -8.71 -24.47
CA GLN A 23 -10.49 -8.45 -23.13
C GLN A 23 -10.18 -9.59 -22.16
N PHE A 24 -10.26 -10.84 -22.61
CA PHE A 24 -9.83 -12.01 -21.85
C PHE A 24 -8.33 -11.95 -21.55
N VAL A 25 -7.49 -11.72 -22.55
CA VAL A 25 -6.03 -11.60 -22.40
C VAL A 25 -5.67 -10.47 -21.43
N LYS A 26 -6.36 -9.32 -21.50
CA LYS A 26 -6.21 -8.22 -20.54
C LYS A 26 -6.48 -8.67 -19.09
N THR A 27 -7.56 -9.41 -18.90
CA THR A 27 -7.98 -9.91 -17.57
C THR A 27 -7.04 -11.01 -17.08
N LEU A 28 -6.50 -11.82 -17.98
CA LEU A 28 -5.52 -12.86 -17.69
C LEU A 28 -4.19 -12.25 -17.24
N PHE A 29 -3.68 -11.26 -17.96
CA PHE A 29 -2.37 -10.64 -17.71
C PHE A 29 -2.29 -9.77 -16.45
N VAL A 30 -3.43 -9.46 -15.83
CA VAL A 30 -3.44 -8.87 -14.48
C VAL A 30 -3.43 -9.94 -13.37
N ARG A 31 -3.86 -11.18 -13.67
CA ARG A 31 -3.92 -12.31 -12.72
C ARG A 31 -2.74 -13.27 -12.83
N LEU A 32 -2.04 -13.25 -13.96
CA LEU A 32 -0.87 -14.06 -14.25
C LEU A 32 0.21 -13.16 -14.82
N THR A 33 1.44 -13.65 -14.74
CA THR A 33 2.54 -12.93 -15.35
C THR A 33 2.36 -12.87 -16.88
N PRO A 34 2.45 -11.67 -17.50
CA PRO A 34 2.28 -11.55 -18.94
C PRO A 34 3.30 -12.40 -19.69
N ASN A 35 2.84 -13.49 -20.30
CA ASN A 35 3.69 -14.40 -21.08
C ASN A 35 3.08 -14.57 -22.48
N THR A 36 3.20 -13.52 -23.29
CA THR A 36 2.69 -13.52 -24.66
C THR A 36 3.36 -14.61 -25.50
N THR A 37 4.62 -14.96 -25.21
CA THR A 37 5.35 -16.02 -25.92
C THR A 37 4.69 -17.38 -25.75
N ALA A 38 4.60 -17.89 -24.52
CA ALA A 38 4.00 -19.20 -24.27
C ALA A 38 2.52 -19.26 -24.70
N TRP A 39 1.79 -18.15 -24.52
CA TRP A 39 0.41 -18.08 -24.96
C TRP A 39 0.27 -18.15 -26.48
N CYS A 40 1.14 -17.46 -27.22
CA CYS A 40 1.12 -17.50 -28.69
C CYS A 40 1.61 -18.83 -29.23
N GLU A 41 2.59 -19.47 -28.60
CA GLU A 41 3.03 -20.83 -28.94
C GLU A 41 1.89 -21.83 -28.75
N ALA A 42 1.23 -21.82 -27.60
CA ALA A 42 0.09 -22.67 -27.32
C ALA A 42 -1.08 -22.40 -28.29
N LEU A 43 -1.39 -21.13 -28.58
CA LEU A 43 -2.43 -20.77 -29.54
C LEU A 43 -2.07 -21.22 -30.97
N ALA A 44 -0.81 -21.08 -31.38
CA ALA A 44 -0.35 -21.51 -32.70
C ALA A 44 -0.48 -23.02 -32.85
N VAL A 45 -0.08 -23.81 -31.84
CA VAL A 45 -0.26 -25.26 -31.81
C VAL A 45 -1.75 -25.64 -31.86
N PHE A 46 -2.58 -25.01 -31.02
CA PHE A 46 -4.02 -25.25 -30.97
C PHE A 46 -4.73 -24.98 -32.31
N LEU A 47 -4.33 -23.92 -33.01
CA LEU A 47 -4.85 -23.57 -34.34
C LEU A 47 -4.35 -24.55 -35.41
N GLN A 48 -3.07 -24.93 -35.35
CA GLN A 48 -2.46 -25.92 -36.25
C GLN A 48 -3.18 -27.27 -36.17
N GLU A 49 -3.47 -27.77 -34.96
CA GLU A 49 -4.20 -29.02 -34.74
C GLU A 49 -5.62 -29.01 -35.32
N ARG A 50 -6.19 -27.83 -35.56
CA ARG A 50 -7.54 -27.63 -36.13
C ARG A 50 -7.52 -27.29 -37.63
N GLY A 51 -6.35 -27.38 -38.28
CA GLY A 51 -6.18 -27.06 -39.70
C GLY A 51 -6.05 -25.57 -40.01
N TYR A 52 -5.97 -24.70 -38.98
CA TYR A 52 -5.79 -23.25 -39.13
C TYR A 52 -4.33 -22.83 -38.94
N GLY A 53 -3.40 -23.62 -39.48
CA GLY A 53 -1.97 -23.36 -39.37
C GLY A 53 -1.56 -21.99 -39.90
N LEU A 54 -0.80 -21.23 -39.11
CA LEU A 54 -0.23 -19.96 -39.57
C LEU A 54 1.04 -20.25 -40.38
N THR A 55 1.09 -19.73 -41.60
CA THR A 55 2.18 -20.00 -42.57
C THR A 55 3.55 -19.45 -42.18
N THR A 56 3.64 -18.59 -41.17
CA THR A 56 4.89 -17.98 -40.72
C THR A 56 5.11 -18.20 -39.23
N GLN A 57 6.23 -18.83 -38.86
CA GLN A 57 6.69 -18.88 -37.47
C GLN A 57 7.04 -17.47 -36.95
N ASP A 58 6.91 -17.25 -35.63
CA ASP A 58 7.24 -16.01 -34.89
C ASP A 58 6.39 -14.73 -35.13
N ASN A 59 5.50 -14.68 -36.12
CA ASN A 59 4.68 -13.48 -36.37
C ASN A 59 3.50 -13.31 -35.40
N LEU A 60 2.90 -14.39 -34.90
CA LEU A 60 1.70 -14.31 -34.07
C LEU A 60 1.98 -13.55 -32.76
N ARG A 61 3.12 -13.84 -32.12
CA ARG A 61 3.55 -13.16 -30.90
C ARG A 61 3.63 -11.66 -31.07
N ARG A 62 4.39 -11.18 -32.06
CA ARG A 62 4.54 -9.75 -32.33
C ARG A 62 3.22 -9.08 -32.70
N ARG A 63 2.43 -9.71 -33.59
CA ARG A 63 1.15 -9.14 -34.05
C ARG A 63 0.11 -9.10 -32.94
N LEU A 64 0.02 -10.14 -32.10
CA LEU A 64 -0.85 -10.14 -30.93
C LEU A 64 -0.38 -9.13 -29.88
N SER A 65 0.93 -9.06 -29.58
CA SER A 65 1.48 -8.05 -28.67
C SER A 65 1.11 -6.64 -29.12
N ASN A 66 1.22 -6.35 -30.42
CA ASN A 66 0.83 -5.05 -30.98
C ASN A 66 -0.68 -4.82 -30.90
N ALA A 67 -1.50 -5.81 -31.29
CA ALA A 67 -2.96 -5.72 -31.18
C ALA A 67 -3.41 -5.46 -29.74
N TYR A 68 -2.81 -6.18 -28.78
CA TYR A 68 -3.05 -6.03 -27.36
C TYR A 68 -2.63 -4.65 -26.86
N HIS A 69 -1.43 -4.19 -27.21
CA HIS A 69 -0.94 -2.85 -26.85
C HIS A 69 -1.92 -1.77 -27.29
N TRP A 70 -2.26 -1.73 -28.59
CA TRP A 70 -3.19 -0.74 -29.14
C TRP A 70 -4.61 -0.86 -28.58
N TYR A 71 -5.06 -2.07 -28.28
CA TYR A 71 -6.33 -2.29 -27.60
C TYR A 71 -6.32 -1.66 -26.20
N ILE A 72 -5.23 -1.82 -25.44
CA ILE A 72 -5.11 -1.18 -24.12
C ILE A 72 -5.08 0.34 -24.26
N VAL A 73 -4.34 0.90 -25.22
CA VAL A 73 -4.35 2.35 -25.50
C VAL A 73 -5.77 2.84 -25.76
N LEU A 74 -6.52 2.15 -26.61
CA LEU A 74 -7.92 2.49 -26.90
C LEU A 74 -8.78 2.47 -25.64
N VAL A 75 -8.67 1.41 -24.83
CA VAL A 75 -9.46 1.28 -23.59
C VAL A 75 -9.10 2.38 -22.59
N MET A 76 -7.83 2.77 -22.50
CA MET A 76 -7.38 3.86 -21.64
C MET A 76 -7.93 5.20 -22.10
N HIS A 77 -7.79 5.52 -23.38
CA HIS A 77 -8.30 6.77 -23.94
C HIS A 77 -9.82 6.88 -23.81
N ASN A 78 -10.54 5.77 -24.02
CA ASN A 78 -11.98 5.73 -23.78
C ASN A 78 -12.33 6.00 -22.30
N LYS A 79 -11.62 5.39 -21.34
CA LYS A 79 -11.81 5.69 -19.92
C LYS A 79 -11.57 7.17 -19.58
N GLU A 80 -10.53 7.79 -20.15
CA GLU A 80 -10.22 9.21 -19.97
C GLU A 80 -11.33 10.11 -20.52
N LEU A 81 -11.78 9.84 -21.75
CA LEU A 81 -12.90 10.56 -22.37
C LEU A 81 -14.19 10.46 -21.55
N VAL A 82 -14.56 9.24 -21.13
CA VAL A 82 -15.74 9.01 -20.29
C VAL A 82 -15.62 9.76 -18.96
N SER A 83 -14.45 9.72 -18.32
CA SER A 83 -14.21 10.42 -17.05
C SER A 83 -14.30 11.94 -17.23
N GLY A 84 -13.76 12.47 -18.33
CA GLY A 84 -13.87 13.90 -18.68
C GLY A 84 -15.32 14.34 -18.84
N ILE A 85 -16.14 13.56 -19.57
CA ILE A 85 -17.57 13.85 -19.76
C ILE A 85 -18.34 13.83 -18.42
N ILE A 86 -18.05 12.84 -17.56
CA ILE A 86 -18.68 12.73 -16.23
C ILE A 86 -18.33 13.94 -15.37
N ASN A 87 -17.07 14.38 -15.39
CA ASN A 87 -16.60 15.52 -14.59
C ASN A 87 -17.26 16.84 -15.04
N VAL A 88 -17.35 17.08 -16.36
CA VAL A 88 -18.03 18.25 -16.93
C VAL A 88 -19.53 18.24 -16.59
N SER A 89 -20.17 17.07 -16.62
CA SER A 89 -21.59 16.94 -16.24
C SER A 89 -21.81 17.20 -14.76
N SER A 90 -20.87 16.77 -13.91
CA SER A 90 -20.93 16.96 -12.46
C SER A 90 -20.68 18.43 -12.05
N SER A 91 -19.88 19.18 -12.82
CA SER A 91 -19.66 20.61 -12.57
C SER A 91 -20.86 21.46 -12.97
N ARG A 92 -21.53 21.13 -14.09
CA ARG A 92 -22.78 21.80 -14.50
C ARG A 92 -23.90 21.66 -13.48
N HIS A 93 -24.06 20.47 -12.90
CA HIS A 93 -25.07 20.24 -11.88
C HIS A 93 -24.83 21.03 -10.57
N LYS A 94 -23.56 21.30 -10.21
CA LYS A 94 -23.24 22.15 -9.05
C LYS A 94 -23.54 23.63 -9.28
N CYS A 95 -23.45 24.10 -10.53
CA CYS A 95 -23.73 25.49 -10.89
C CYS A 95 -25.24 25.78 -10.91
N GLU A 96 -26.08 24.78 -11.21
CA GLU A 96 -27.54 24.94 -11.20
C GLU A 96 -28.14 24.87 -9.78
N THR A 97 -27.51 24.17 -8.83
CA THR A 97 -27.98 24.05 -7.44
C THR A 97 -27.52 25.18 -6.51
N SER A 98 -26.73 26.14 -7.00
CA SER A 98 -26.25 27.29 -6.21
C SER A 98 -26.95 28.62 -6.53
N ASN A 99 -27.93 28.63 -7.43
CA ASN A 99 -28.71 29.82 -7.78
C ASN A 99 -29.89 30.11 -6.84
N GLY A 100 -29.74 29.86 -5.54
CA GLY A 100 -30.84 30.02 -4.59
C GLY A 100 -30.36 30.26 -3.17
N GLU A 101 -29.56 31.30 -2.96
CA GLU A 101 -29.43 32.05 -1.70
C GLU A 101 -28.47 33.22 -1.96
N GLU A 102 -29.03 34.38 -2.30
CA GLU A 102 -28.33 35.66 -2.22
C GLU A 102 -28.24 36.06 -0.74
N GLU A 103 -27.07 35.93 -0.13
CA GLU A 103 -26.73 36.70 1.08
C GLU A 103 -25.57 37.65 0.76
N GLU A 104 -25.88 38.95 0.86
CA GLU A 104 -24.95 40.06 0.82
C GLU A 104 -23.99 39.99 2.02
N GLY A 105 -22.68 39.97 1.77
CA GLY A 105 -21.68 39.95 2.84
C GLY A 105 -20.24 40.20 2.37
N GLY A 106 -19.93 41.49 2.15
CA GLY A 106 -18.59 42.11 2.20
C GLY A 106 -17.35 41.28 1.88
N ALA A 107 -16.91 41.33 0.62
CA ALA A 107 -15.62 40.81 0.18
C ALA A 107 -14.46 41.72 0.64
N HIS A 108 -13.64 41.23 1.57
CA HIS A 108 -12.23 41.62 1.68
C HIS A 108 -11.42 40.55 0.90
N GLU A 109 -11.26 40.75 -0.40
CA GLU A 109 -10.40 39.91 -1.23
C GLU A 109 -8.93 40.28 -1.00
N ASP A 110 -8.26 39.55 -0.12
CA ASP A 110 -6.81 39.46 -0.14
C ASP A 110 -6.39 38.77 -1.43
N ALA A 111 -5.68 39.50 -2.30
CA ALA A 111 -5.08 38.99 -3.53
C ALA A 111 -4.14 37.82 -3.23
N LYS A 112 -4.60 36.58 -3.40
CA LYS A 112 -3.81 35.36 -3.18
C LYS A 112 -2.93 35.06 -4.40
N ASP A 113 -1.67 34.71 -4.12
CA ASP A 113 -0.68 34.28 -5.10
C ASP A 113 -1.19 33.09 -5.92
N PRO A 114 -1.22 33.16 -7.28
CA PRO A 114 -1.71 32.09 -8.15
C PRO A 114 -0.92 30.76 -8.06
N ARG A 115 0.16 30.68 -7.27
CA ARG A 115 0.98 29.47 -7.08
C ARG A 115 0.57 28.56 -5.92
N GLN A 116 -0.32 29.00 -5.02
CA GLN A 116 -0.72 28.18 -3.88
C GLN A 116 -1.91 27.27 -4.18
N LEU A 117 -1.67 25.96 -4.17
CA LEU A 117 -2.74 24.96 -4.28
C LEU A 117 -3.68 25.07 -3.08
N GLN A 118 -4.95 25.38 -3.32
CA GLN A 118 -5.99 25.39 -2.29
C GLN A 118 -6.47 23.97 -1.96
N TYR A 119 -6.37 23.06 -2.92
CA TYR A 119 -6.79 21.66 -2.85
C TYR A 119 -5.69 20.75 -3.39
N PRO A 120 -5.68 19.46 -3.02
CA PRO A 120 -4.84 18.49 -3.69
C PRO A 120 -5.02 18.51 -5.22
N SER A 121 -4.00 18.11 -5.95
CA SER A 121 -4.06 18.06 -7.42
C SER A 121 -5.08 17.05 -7.94
N ASP A 122 -5.59 17.28 -9.16
CA ASP A 122 -6.43 16.31 -9.88
C ASP A 122 -5.78 14.94 -10.07
N TYR A 123 -4.45 14.91 -10.17
CA TYR A 123 -3.70 13.68 -10.17
C TYR A 123 -3.97 12.88 -8.89
N LEU A 124 -3.74 13.46 -7.72
CA LEU A 124 -3.97 12.80 -6.43
C LEU A 124 -5.45 12.47 -6.21
N HIS A 125 -6.35 13.37 -6.60
CA HIS A 125 -7.80 13.11 -6.61
C HIS A 125 -8.14 11.84 -7.39
N SER A 126 -7.55 11.65 -8.57
CA SER A 126 -7.80 10.46 -9.41
C SER A 126 -7.20 9.19 -8.82
N ARG A 127 -6.08 9.27 -8.08
CA ARG A 127 -5.41 8.12 -7.45
C ARG A 127 -6.16 7.65 -6.21
N CYS A 128 -6.51 8.57 -5.33
CA CYS A 128 -7.26 8.28 -4.12
C CYS A 128 -8.23 9.43 -3.81
N PRO A 129 -9.46 9.36 -4.33
CA PRO A 129 -10.50 10.36 -4.03
C PRO A 129 -10.83 10.50 -2.54
N LEU A 130 -10.37 9.55 -1.72
CA LEU A 130 -10.68 9.45 -0.29
C LEU A 130 -9.68 10.25 0.53
N CYS A 131 -8.39 10.10 0.23
CA CYS A 131 -7.35 10.93 0.84
C CYS A 131 -7.40 12.37 0.33
N PHE A 132 -7.80 12.57 -0.93
CA PHE A 132 -7.56 13.83 -1.61
C PHE A 132 -8.85 14.53 -2.06
N GLY A 133 -9.96 13.83 -2.30
CA GLY A 133 -11.14 14.40 -2.99
C GLY A 133 -12.15 15.13 -2.12
N GLY A 134 -11.86 15.35 -0.84
CA GLY A 134 -12.72 16.12 0.05
C GLY A 134 -12.73 17.61 -0.31
N LEU A 135 -13.92 18.22 -0.38
CA LEU A 135 -14.09 19.67 -0.57
C LEU A 135 -13.59 20.50 0.62
N ASP A 136 -13.45 19.86 1.77
CA ASP A 136 -12.86 20.44 2.96
C ASP A 136 -11.95 19.37 3.58
N TRP A 137 -10.71 19.32 3.11
CA TRP A 137 -9.69 18.43 3.67
C TRP A 137 -9.27 18.85 5.08
N ARG A 138 -9.72 20.01 5.56
CA ARG A 138 -9.44 20.57 6.90
C ARG A 138 -10.51 20.16 7.93
N LYS A 139 -11.35 19.17 7.60
CA LYS A 139 -12.62 18.87 8.29
C LYS A 139 -12.51 18.55 9.79
N GLU A 140 -11.31 18.34 10.32
CA GLU A 140 -11.06 18.18 11.76
C GLU A 140 -9.85 19.05 12.14
N ARG A 141 -10.08 20.30 12.58
CA ARG A 141 -8.99 21.22 12.98
C ARG A 141 -8.12 20.70 14.14
N ASP A 142 -8.55 19.64 14.81
CA ASP A 142 -7.83 18.95 15.88
C ASP A 142 -6.99 17.76 15.42
N SER A 143 -7.08 17.32 14.16
CA SER A 143 -6.19 16.25 13.68
C SER A 143 -4.77 16.78 13.45
N LEU A 144 -3.78 16.09 14.01
CA LEU A 144 -2.36 16.40 13.79
C LEU A 144 -1.90 16.07 12.36
N VAL A 145 -2.61 15.19 11.65
CA VAL A 145 -2.26 14.70 10.32
C VAL A 145 -3.50 14.72 9.41
N ASP A 146 -3.38 15.34 8.22
CA ASP A 146 -4.45 15.40 7.23
C ASP A 146 -4.41 14.20 6.27
N VAL A 147 -3.21 13.72 5.94
CA VAL A 147 -3.02 12.56 5.06
C VAL A 147 -1.88 11.67 5.55
N ILE A 148 -2.12 10.36 5.52
CA ILE A 148 -1.12 9.35 5.88
C ILE A 148 -0.65 8.63 4.62
N VAL A 149 0.66 8.54 4.48
CA VAL A 149 1.36 7.86 3.39
C VAL A 149 2.45 6.94 3.94
N CYS A 150 2.78 5.88 3.20
CA CYS A 150 3.91 5.02 3.50
C CYS A 150 4.87 4.92 2.31
N ILE A 151 6.16 4.77 2.61
CA ILE A 151 7.24 4.59 1.64
C ILE A 151 8.02 3.33 1.99
N ASP A 152 8.42 2.57 0.97
CA ASP A 152 9.35 1.44 1.13
C ASP A 152 10.04 1.09 -0.21
N ALA A 153 11.17 0.39 -0.13
CA ALA A 153 12.00 -0.09 -1.24
C ALA A 153 11.94 -1.62 -1.39
N CYS A 154 11.67 -2.08 -2.61
CA CYS A 154 11.75 -3.50 -2.98
C CYS A 154 12.96 -3.80 -3.88
N PHE A 155 14.01 -4.37 -3.30
CA PHE A 155 15.23 -4.77 -4.03
C PHE A 155 15.07 -6.04 -4.88
N THR A 156 13.96 -6.78 -4.75
CA THR A 156 13.75 -7.99 -5.57
C THR A 156 13.31 -7.64 -7.00
N GLN A 157 12.72 -6.45 -7.17
CA GLN A 157 12.21 -5.90 -8.43
C GLN A 157 13.33 -5.37 -9.32
N LYS A 158 14.34 -6.19 -9.62
CA LYS A 158 15.48 -5.82 -10.48
C LYS A 158 15.14 -6.02 -11.96
N ARG A 159 15.73 -5.18 -12.83
CA ARG A 159 15.73 -5.37 -14.29
C ARG A 159 17.16 -5.53 -14.78
N SER A 160 17.44 -6.61 -15.50
CA SER A 160 18.75 -6.87 -16.10
C SER A 160 19.08 -5.85 -17.18
N LYS A 161 20.36 -5.53 -17.34
CA LYS A 161 20.83 -4.90 -18.57
C LYS A 161 20.56 -5.84 -19.73
N ASN A 162 20.06 -5.30 -20.83
CA ASN A 162 19.65 -6.13 -21.97
C ASN A 162 20.91 -6.82 -22.55
N PRO A 163 21.05 -8.17 -22.48
CA PRO A 163 22.32 -8.84 -22.81
C PRO A 163 22.72 -8.79 -24.28
N ARG A 164 21.83 -8.31 -25.17
CA ARG A 164 21.98 -8.47 -26.63
C ARG A 164 22.16 -7.18 -27.42
N GLY A 165 22.34 -6.02 -26.77
CA GLY A 165 22.54 -4.76 -27.50
C GLY A 165 21.44 -4.47 -28.53
N ALA A 166 20.21 -4.95 -28.29
CA ALA A 166 19.10 -4.73 -29.22
C ALA A 166 18.78 -3.23 -29.22
N GLU A 167 19.15 -2.55 -30.31
CA GLU A 167 18.92 -1.13 -30.58
C GLU A 167 17.43 -0.75 -30.70
N GLY A 168 16.52 -1.72 -30.60
CA GLY A 168 15.08 -1.48 -30.63
C GLY A 168 14.57 -1.01 -29.27
N HIS A 169 14.18 0.26 -29.19
CA HIS A 169 13.33 0.75 -28.09
C HIS A 169 12.02 -0.04 -28.08
N ASP A 170 11.65 -0.61 -26.93
CA ASP A 170 10.31 -1.15 -26.77
C ASP A 170 9.28 0.00 -26.85
N PRO A 171 8.05 -0.28 -27.34
CA PRO A 171 7.06 0.77 -27.55
C PRO A 171 6.87 1.61 -26.29
N PRO A 172 6.81 2.96 -26.42
CA PRO A 172 6.62 3.84 -25.28
C PRO A 172 5.43 3.41 -24.43
N ASN A 173 5.56 3.55 -23.11
CA ASN A 173 4.50 3.24 -22.18
C ASN A 173 3.31 4.20 -22.44
N PRO A 174 2.14 3.71 -22.87
CA PRO A 174 1.03 4.57 -23.26
C PRO A 174 0.21 5.05 -22.04
N THR A 175 0.59 4.66 -20.82
CA THR A 175 -0.15 5.00 -19.61
C THR A 175 0.19 6.39 -19.11
N SER A 176 -0.78 7.08 -18.49
CA SER A 176 -0.44 8.05 -17.44
C SER A 176 0.21 7.28 -16.30
N SER A 177 1.54 7.32 -16.31
CA SER A 177 2.39 6.48 -15.48
C SER A 177 2.37 6.93 -14.03
N VAL A 178 2.46 5.98 -13.10
CA VAL A 178 2.73 6.28 -11.68
C VAL A 178 4.22 6.54 -11.44
N PHE A 179 5.08 6.36 -12.44
CA PHE A 179 6.51 6.50 -12.27
C PHE A 179 6.95 7.97 -12.28
N ILE A 180 7.79 8.32 -11.31
CA ILE A 180 8.54 9.59 -11.36
C ILE A 180 9.58 9.49 -12.48
N PRO A 181 9.72 10.52 -13.35
CA PRO A 181 10.76 10.56 -14.37
C PRO A 181 12.17 10.43 -13.77
N SER A 182 13.06 9.71 -14.46
CA SER A 182 14.46 9.53 -14.01
C SER A 182 15.18 10.86 -13.83
N GLU A 183 14.89 11.85 -14.68
CA GLU A 183 15.44 13.19 -14.62
C GLU A 183 15.15 13.86 -13.26
N THR A 184 13.91 13.78 -12.78
CA THR A 184 13.51 14.33 -11.48
C THR A 184 14.27 13.64 -10.33
N VAL A 185 14.49 12.33 -10.44
CA VAL A 185 15.22 11.56 -9.44
C VAL A 185 16.71 11.94 -9.42
N THR A 186 17.33 12.10 -10.59
CA THR A 186 18.70 12.58 -10.73
C THR A 186 18.87 14.00 -10.19
N GLN A 187 17.91 14.89 -10.45
CA GLN A 187 17.92 16.24 -9.87
C GLN A 187 17.87 16.20 -8.33
N MET A 188 17.08 15.31 -7.75
CA MET A 188 17.06 15.11 -6.30
C MET A 188 18.38 14.56 -5.76
N GLU A 189 19.03 13.63 -6.48
CA GLU A 189 20.36 13.12 -6.12
C GLU A 189 21.40 14.24 -6.06
N VAL A 190 21.50 15.05 -7.12
CA VAL A 190 22.40 16.22 -7.17
C VAL A 190 22.12 17.22 -6.06
N HIS A 191 20.84 17.46 -5.75
CA HIS A 191 20.43 18.36 -4.67
C HIS A 191 20.91 17.86 -3.30
N ILE A 192 20.77 16.56 -3.04
CA ILE A 192 21.20 15.94 -1.77
C ILE A 192 22.72 15.98 -1.63
N GLU A 193 23.46 15.65 -2.69
CA GLU A 193 24.93 15.75 -2.68
C GLU A 193 25.39 17.17 -2.34
N ARG A 194 24.72 18.18 -2.91
CA ARG A 194 24.99 19.59 -2.61
C ARG A 194 24.70 19.94 -1.15
N CYS A 195 23.57 19.50 -0.59
CA CYS A 195 23.22 19.73 0.81
C CYS A 195 24.19 19.06 1.78
N GLN A 196 24.56 17.81 1.50
CA GLN A 196 25.52 17.07 2.31
C GLN A 196 26.92 17.71 2.28
N SER A 197 27.34 18.23 1.12
CA SER A 197 28.64 18.89 0.96
C SER A 197 28.73 20.18 1.81
N LYS A 198 27.68 21.01 1.78
CA LYS A 198 27.56 22.20 2.65
C LYS A 198 27.55 21.84 4.14
N GLY A 199 26.87 20.74 4.49
CA GLY A 199 26.84 20.23 5.86
C GLY A 199 28.23 19.81 6.38
N LYS A 200 29.07 19.25 5.51
CA LYS A 200 30.46 18.87 5.82
C LYS A 200 31.36 20.10 6.03
N GLU A 201 31.20 21.15 5.22
CA GLU A 201 31.97 22.41 5.37
C GLU A 201 31.67 23.14 6.70
N CYS A 202 30.40 23.19 7.12
CA CYS A 202 30.00 23.78 8.40
C CYS A 202 30.43 22.95 9.63
N GLY A 203 30.77 21.67 9.44
CA GLY A 203 31.15 20.72 10.51
C GLY A 203 32.57 20.88 11.05
N TRP A 204 33.45 21.65 10.39
CA TRP A 204 34.86 21.80 10.78
C TRP A 204 35.12 22.74 11.98
N ARG A 205 34.06 23.26 12.64
CA ARG A 205 34.17 24.14 13.83
C ARG A 205 33.35 23.70 15.05
N LYS A 206 33.12 22.40 15.26
CA LYS A 206 32.63 21.92 16.56
C LYS A 206 33.75 21.16 17.29
N LEU A 207 34.16 21.68 18.45
CA LEU A 207 34.99 20.99 19.42
C LEU A 207 34.42 19.59 19.67
N ARG A 208 35.29 18.56 19.70
CA ARG A 208 34.93 17.20 20.08
C ARG A 208 34.20 17.24 21.43
N PRO A 209 32.93 16.81 21.52
CA PRO A 209 32.25 16.70 22.81
C PRO A 209 32.96 15.65 23.68
N SER A 210 32.94 15.85 25.00
CA SER A 210 33.35 14.84 25.99
C SER A 210 32.54 13.55 25.81
N GLU A 211 33.18 12.39 25.97
CA GLU A 211 32.68 11.06 25.60
C GLU A 211 31.51 10.52 26.46
N ASP A 212 31.05 11.25 27.50
CA ASP A 212 30.17 10.70 28.56
C ASP A 212 28.69 11.15 28.57
N GLU A 213 28.24 12.05 27.67
CA GLU A 213 26.82 12.47 27.64
C GLU A 213 26.15 12.14 26.30
N ASP A 214 25.19 11.20 26.35
CA ASP A 214 24.30 10.92 25.22
C ASP A 214 23.32 12.07 25.03
N ARG A 215 23.50 12.85 23.96
CA ARG A 215 22.74 14.08 23.70
C ARG A 215 21.60 13.82 22.72
N VAL A 216 20.50 14.54 22.93
CA VAL A 216 19.42 14.63 21.94
C VAL A 216 19.81 15.67 20.89
N GLU A 217 19.88 15.27 19.63
CA GLU A 217 20.18 16.17 18.51
C GLU A 217 19.06 17.21 18.32
N GLU A 218 19.40 18.38 17.77
CA GLU A 218 18.44 19.49 17.61
C GLU A 218 17.20 19.08 16.81
N GLY A 219 16.03 19.20 17.44
CA GLY A 219 14.74 18.86 16.86
C GLY A 219 14.41 17.35 16.84
N MET A 220 15.30 16.50 17.34
CA MET A 220 15.01 15.08 17.56
C MET A 220 14.33 14.87 18.92
N ARG A 221 13.61 13.75 19.04
CA ARG A 221 12.94 13.32 20.28
C ARG A 221 13.62 12.12 20.95
N VAL A 222 14.66 11.60 20.31
CA VAL A 222 15.37 10.38 20.69
C VAL A 222 16.87 10.71 20.79
N PRO A 223 17.61 10.20 21.80
CA PRO A 223 19.04 10.43 21.94
C PRO A 223 19.86 9.92 20.73
N ALA A 224 21.03 10.52 20.53
CA ALA A 224 21.92 10.17 19.42
C ALA A 224 22.35 8.70 19.46
N SER A 225 22.69 8.15 20.63
CA SER A 225 23.11 6.74 20.76
C SER A 225 22.03 5.76 20.31
N VAL A 226 20.76 6.07 20.60
CA VAL A 226 19.61 5.26 20.22
C VAL A 226 19.41 5.31 18.71
N LEU A 227 19.54 6.51 18.11
CA LEU A 227 19.46 6.69 16.67
C LEU A 227 20.64 5.98 15.96
N ASP A 228 21.84 6.03 16.52
CA ASP A 228 22.99 5.29 15.98
C ASP A 228 22.75 3.78 16.04
N GLY A 229 22.27 3.26 17.18
CA GLY A 229 21.88 1.85 17.32
C GLY A 229 20.75 1.42 16.39
N CYS A 230 19.77 2.29 16.11
CA CYS A 230 18.76 2.05 15.07
C CYS A 230 19.40 2.01 13.68
N GLY A 231 20.31 2.93 13.36
CA GLY A 231 20.99 2.96 12.07
C GLY A 231 21.83 1.70 11.81
N GLU A 232 22.51 1.19 12.85
CA GLU A 232 23.33 -0.03 12.78
C GLU A 232 22.49 -1.32 12.67
N SER A 233 21.31 -1.35 13.29
CA SER A 233 20.43 -2.53 13.31
C SER A 233 19.75 -2.79 11.97
N PHE A 234 19.52 -1.74 11.16
CA PHE A 234 18.81 -1.88 9.89
C PHE A 234 19.79 -2.03 8.72
N VAL A 235 19.81 -3.24 8.15
CA VAL A 235 20.50 -3.59 6.89
C VAL A 235 20.04 -2.72 5.70
N ALA A 236 18.91 -1.99 5.82
CA ALA A 236 18.43 -0.97 4.87
C ALA A 236 19.26 0.31 4.84
N ALA A 237 19.81 0.73 5.98
CA ALA A 237 20.59 1.96 6.10
C ALA A 237 22.09 1.78 5.80
N ASP A 238 22.57 0.55 5.59
CA ASP A 238 23.98 0.28 5.32
C ASP A 238 24.35 0.60 3.86
N GLU A 239 24.81 1.83 3.62
CA GLU A 239 25.34 2.29 2.34
C GLU A 239 26.54 1.44 1.84
N LYS A 240 27.22 0.72 2.73
CA LYS A 240 28.45 -0.03 2.40
C LYS A 240 28.18 -1.40 1.79
N ARG A 241 26.94 -1.90 1.81
CA ARG A 241 26.59 -3.23 1.31
C ARG A 241 25.78 -3.15 0.01
N GLU A 242 26.42 -3.45 -1.11
CA GLU A 242 25.75 -3.49 -2.42
C GLU A 242 24.67 -4.59 -2.48
N LYS A 243 23.40 -4.23 -2.22
CA LYS A 243 22.25 -5.15 -2.34
C LYS A 243 21.93 -5.56 -3.79
N ALA A 244 22.46 -4.82 -4.76
CA ALA A 244 22.38 -5.14 -6.18
C ALA A 244 23.55 -4.49 -6.92
N SER A 245 24.32 -5.30 -7.65
CA SER A 245 25.37 -4.80 -8.51
C SER A 245 24.77 -4.08 -9.73
N THR A 246 25.17 -2.83 -9.93
CA THR A 246 24.84 -2.05 -11.14
C THR A 246 25.53 -2.59 -12.39
N HIS A 247 26.44 -3.57 -12.28
CA HIS A 247 27.06 -4.22 -13.43
C HIS A 247 26.03 -5.03 -14.24
N PHE A 248 25.19 -5.82 -13.56
CA PHE A 248 24.26 -6.76 -14.20
C PHE A 248 22.85 -6.19 -14.39
N PHE A 249 22.46 -5.26 -13.53
CA PHE A 249 21.10 -4.72 -13.50
C PHE A 249 21.08 -3.26 -13.98
N ALA A 250 20.14 -2.95 -14.86
CA ALA A 250 19.81 -1.58 -15.25
C ALA A 250 18.95 -0.90 -14.18
N ASP A 251 18.00 -1.64 -13.61
CA ASP A 251 17.21 -1.20 -12.46
C ASP A 251 17.54 -2.13 -11.28
N THR A 252 17.97 -1.56 -10.15
CA THR A 252 18.43 -2.27 -8.96
C THR A 252 17.31 -2.58 -7.95
N GLY A 253 16.15 -1.96 -8.13
CA GLY A 253 14.98 -2.10 -7.27
C GLY A 253 13.84 -1.17 -7.67
N LEU A 254 12.81 -1.12 -6.83
CA LEU A 254 11.63 -0.28 -6.99
C LEU A 254 11.27 0.36 -5.65
N MET A 255 11.13 1.68 -5.60
CA MET A 255 10.64 2.41 -4.42
C MET A 255 9.19 2.82 -4.66
N ALA A 256 8.34 2.79 -3.64
CA ALA A 256 6.94 3.21 -3.77
C ALA A 256 6.52 4.22 -2.71
N LEU A 257 5.53 5.05 -3.05
CA LEU A 257 4.78 5.88 -2.13
C LEU A 257 3.29 5.52 -2.27
N LEU A 258 2.70 5.04 -1.18
CA LEU A 258 1.29 4.68 -1.11
C LEU A 258 0.57 5.55 -0.09
N CYS A 259 -0.73 5.76 -0.27
CA CYS A 259 -1.56 6.27 0.83
C CYS A 259 -2.01 5.13 1.75
N ARG A 260 -2.57 5.47 2.92
CA ARG A 260 -3.15 4.52 3.89
C ARG A 260 -4.22 3.56 3.35
N HIS A 261 -4.78 3.84 2.16
CA HIS A 261 -5.78 3.00 1.48
C HIS A 261 -5.16 2.08 0.41
N ASP A 262 -3.86 1.79 0.52
CA ASP A 262 -3.05 0.98 -0.41
C ASP A 262 -3.06 1.45 -1.86
N ARG A 263 -3.32 2.74 -2.09
CA ARG A 263 -3.26 3.31 -3.44
C ARG A 263 -1.86 3.77 -3.73
N VAL A 264 -1.27 3.21 -4.78
CA VAL A 264 -0.01 3.68 -5.34
C VAL A 264 -0.19 5.10 -5.84
N LEU A 265 0.50 6.04 -5.19
CA LEU A 265 0.55 7.43 -5.61
C LEU A 265 1.65 7.60 -6.65
N TRP A 266 2.85 7.11 -6.33
CA TRP A 266 3.99 7.10 -7.24
C TRP A 266 4.93 5.91 -7.02
N LEU A 267 5.68 5.57 -8.06
CA LEU A 267 6.78 4.60 -8.07
C LEU A 267 8.07 5.25 -8.56
N VAL A 268 9.21 4.73 -8.13
CA VAL A 268 10.53 5.13 -8.64
C VAL A 268 11.35 3.90 -8.96
N ASN A 269 11.88 3.82 -10.19
CA ASN A 269 12.91 2.84 -10.51
C ASN A 269 14.22 3.26 -9.84
N MET A 270 14.81 2.34 -9.09
CA MET A 270 16.13 2.53 -8.51
C MET A 270 17.18 2.12 -9.54
N THR A 271 18.19 2.95 -9.77
CA THR A 271 19.24 2.72 -10.79
C THR A 271 20.65 2.71 -10.18
N SER A 272 20.79 3.14 -8.92
CA SER A 272 22.03 3.09 -8.15
C SER A 272 22.11 1.84 -7.28
N ALA A 273 23.32 1.48 -6.83
CA ALA A 273 23.49 0.47 -5.79
C ALA A 273 22.94 1.01 -4.45
N GLY A 274 22.15 0.19 -3.76
CA GLY A 274 21.57 0.51 -2.44
C GLY A 274 20.31 1.39 -2.46
N GLU A 275 19.68 1.51 -1.29
CA GLU A 275 18.58 2.45 -1.05
C GLU A 275 19.17 3.79 -0.63
N LYS A 276 19.52 4.58 -1.64
CA LYS A 276 19.91 5.97 -1.42
C LYS A 276 18.70 6.78 -1.02
N GLN A 277 18.88 7.70 -0.08
CA GLN A 277 17.81 8.57 0.45
C GLN A 277 17.10 9.41 -0.63
N HIS A 278 17.76 9.67 -1.76
CA HIS A 278 17.20 10.48 -2.84
C HIS A 278 15.93 9.89 -3.46
N TYR A 279 15.73 8.57 -3.44
CA TYR A 279 14.50 7.97 -3.94
C TYR A 279 13.30 8.31 -3.06
N ALA A 280 13.44 8.18 -1.74
CA ALA A 280 12.41 8.58 -0.78
C ALA A 280 12.13 10.09 -0.88
N LEU A 281 13.18 10.91 -0.95
CA LEU A 281 13.05 12.36 -1.00
C LEU A 281 12.43 12.84 -2.34
N ALA A 282 12.67 12.14 -3.45
CA ALA A 282 12.01 12.42 -4.73
C ALA A 282 10.50 12.15 -4.66
N LEU A 283 10.09 11.04 -4.03
CA LEU A 283 8.67 10.73 -3.78
C LEU A 283 8.02 11.81 -2.89
N ILE A 284 8.72 12.23 -1.83
CA ILE A 284 8.24 13.27 -0.92
C ILE A 284 8.11 14.62 -1.64
N GLN A 285 9.08 14.99 -2.47
CA GLN A 285 9.02 16.21 -3.28
C GLN A 285 7.85 16.19 -4.26
N GLN A 286 7.60 15.06 -4.93
CA GLN A 286 6.44 14.92 -5.80
C GLN A 286 5.14 15.05 -5.01
N LEU A 287 5.04 14.46 -3.82
CA LEU A 287 3.87 14.62 -2.96
C LEU A 287 3.64 16.09 -2.60
N THR A 288 4.67 16.82 -2.17
CA THR A 288 4.53 18.22 -1.74
C THR A 288 4.14 19.16 -2.87
N GLN A 289 4.55 18.88 -4.11
CA GLN A 289 4.12 19.63 -5.29
C GLN A 289 2.63 19.44 -5.64
N HIS A 290 2.01 18.39 -5.11
CA HIS A 290 0.65 17.98 -5.44
C HIS A 290 -0.37 18.19 -4.31
N ILE A 291 0.05 18.73 -3.17
CA ILE A 291 -0.82 19.01 -2.00
C ILE A 291 -0.71 20.48 -1.56
N PRO A 292 -1.74 21.05 -0.91
CA PRO A 292 -1.71 22.41 -0.37
C PRO A 292 -0.55 22.66 0.60
N ASP A 293 -0.01 23.87 0.64
CA ASP A 293 1.13 24.29 1.48
C ASP A 293 0.88 24.16 2.99
N ASN A 294 -0.37 24.08 3.41
CA ASN A 294 -0.74 23.92 4.82
C ASN A 294 -1.25 22.52 5.18
N MET A 295 -1.21 21.56 4.24
CA MET A 295 -1.59 20.18 4.50
C MET A 295 -0.48 19.41 5.25
N ARG A 296 -0.83 18.77 6.37
CA ARG A 296 0.05 17.98 7.24
C ARG A 296 0.05 16.51 6.82
N VAL A 297 1.24 15.92 6.77
CA VAL A 297 1.47 14.57 6.25
C VAL A 297 2.04 13.68 7.35
N GLY A 298 1.40 12.53 7.60
CA GLY A 298 1.97 11.43 8.36
C GLY A 298 2.72 10.51 7.42
N LEU A 299 4.03 10.37 7.61
CA LEU A 299 4.90 9.57 6.78
C LEU A 299 5.37 8.33 7.56
N LEU A 300 4.97 7.16 7.09
CA LEU A 300 5.40 5.86 7.58
C LEU A 300 6.55 5.34 6.71
N TYR A 301 7.69 5.04 7.34
CA TYR A 301 8.85 4.48 6.66
C TYR A 301 9.67 3.65 7.65
N ASP A 302 10.19 2.51 7.20
CA ASP A 302 10.97 1.58 8.02
C ASP A 302 12.14 2.25 8.74
N ILE A 303 12.77 3.23 8.09
CA ILE A 303 13.84 4.04 8.66
C ILE A 303 13.42 5.50 8.88
N GLY A 304 12.14 5.73 9.20
CA GLY A 304 11.56 7.06 9.39
C GLY A 304 12.32 7.94 10.39
N CYS A 305 12.82 7.36 11.48
CA CYS A 305 13.66 8.07 12.46
C CYS A 305 14.99 8.57 11.85
N GLN A 306 15.63 7.77 10.98
CA GLN A 306 16.87 8.15 10.29
C GLN A 306 16.60 9.17 9.19
N LEU A 307 15.47 9.04 8.49
CA LEU A 307 15.06 10.01 7.49
C LEU A 307 14.82 11.38 8.13
N GLU A 308 14.13 11.45 9.27
CA GLU A 308 13.93 12.71 10.00
C GLU A 308 15.27 13.30 10.46
N ARG A 309 16.14 12.49 11.08
CA ARG A 309 17.47 12.90 11.54
C ARG A 309 18.31 13.49 10.40
N SER A 310 18.40 12.78 9.28
CA SER A 310 19.16 13.22 8.11
C SER A 310 18.56 14.48 7.46
N TRP A 311 17.23 14.58 7.39
CA TRP A 311 16.56 15.78 6.89
C TRP A 311 16.89 17.00 7.76
N ARG A 312 16.79 16.90 9.09
CA ARG A 312 17.14 17.99 10.01
C ARG A 312 18.61 18.39 9.90
N LYS A 313 19.50 17.40 9.83
CA LYS A 313 20.95 17.59 9.73
C LYS A 313 21.38 18.29 8.44
N PHE A 314 20.85 17.85 7.30
CA PHE A 314 21.28 18.33 5.98
C PHE A 314 20.35 19.35 5.35
N LYS A 315 19.19 19.62 5.98
CA LYS A 315 18.20 20.60 5.54
C LYS A 315 17.80 20.39 4.07
N PHE A 316 17.43 19.15 3.73
CA PHE A 316 17.08 18.77 2.35
C PHE A 316 15.94 19.62 1.77
N PHE A 317 14.98 20.01 2.60
CA PHE A 317 13.91 20.92 2.21
C PHE A 317 13.79 22.08 3.19
N ALA A 318 13.05 23.12 2.80
CA ALA A 318 12.74 24.24 3.68
C ALA A 318 12.08 23.77 4.99
N ASN A 319 12.37 24.45 6.09
CA ASN A 319 11.79 24.13 7.40
C ASN A 319 10.26 24.20 7.40
N SER A 320 9.68 25.06 6.55
CA SER A 320 8.23 25.12 6.34
C SER A 320 7.66 23.79 5.87
N ILE A 321 8.36 23.07 4.97
CA ILE A 321 7.96 21.74 4.51
C ILE A 321 8.14 20.72 5.63
N LEU A 322 9.33 20.69 6.26
CA LEU A 322 9.63 19.73 7.34
C LEU A 322 8.61 19.79 8.47
N SER A 323 8.18 21.00 8.86
CA SER A 323 7.22 21.21 9.96
C SER A 323 5.84 20.58 9.73
N ARG A 324 5.53 20.20 8.48
CA ARG A 324 4.25 19.56 8.14
C ARG A 324 4.32 18.04 8.16
N PHE A 325 5.53 17.46 8.26
CA PHE A 325 5.72 16.02 8.23
C PHE A 325 5.82 15.47 9.65
N HIS A 326 4.97 14.50 9.96
CA HIS A 326 5.06 13.67 11.15
C HIS A 326 5.65 12.33 10.73
N PHE A 327 6.82 11.99 11.28
CA PHE A 327 7.53 10.77 10.94
C PHE A 327 7.15 9.65 11.92
N ALA A 328 6.82 8.49 11.36
CA ALA A 328 6.55 7.25 12.07
C ALA A 328 7.21 6.07 11.36
N ILE A 329 7.29 4.94 12.05
CA ILE A 329 7.80 3.68 11.52
C ILE A 329 6.64 2.71 11.36
N SER A 330 6.56 2.00 10.23
CA SER A 330 5.54 0.97 10.00
C SER A 330 5.49 -0.03 11.16
N VAL A 331 4.29 -0.48 11.54
CA VAL A 331 4.03 -1.18 12.82
C VAL A 331 4.92 -2.41 12.99
N PHE A 332 5.09 -3.25 11.96
CA PHE A 332 5.92 -4.44 12.11
C PHE A 332 7.41 -4.13 12.14
N HIS A 333 7.83 -3.08 11.44
CA HIS A 333 9.23 -2.66 11.40
C HIS A 333 9.67 -1.91 12.65
N ALA A 334 8.74 -1.27 13.37
CA ALA A 334 9.03 -0.54 14.60
C ALA A 334 9.73 -1.42 15.64
N TYR A 335 9.35 -2.70 15.77
CA TYR A 335 9.97 -3.63 16.71
C TYR A 335 11.46 -3.93 16.43
N GLY A 336 11.95 -3.66 15.21
CA GLY A 336 13.37 -3.75 14.88
C GLY A 336 14.20 -2.56 15.38
N HIS A 337 13.55 -1.48 15.85
CA HIS A 337 14.23 -0.30 16.38
C HIS A 337 14.49 -0.42 17.88
N GLN A 338 15.42 0.39 18.37
CA GLN A 338 15.71 0.51 19.80
C GLN A 338 14.48 0.97 20.58
N TRP A 339 14.32 0.52 21.82
CA TRP A 339 13.11 0.75 22.64
C TRP A 339 12.67 2.24 22.71
N PRO A 340 13.56 3.24 22.93
CA PRO A 340 13.13 4.64 22.96
C PRO A 340 12.63 5.14 21.60
N CYS A 341 13.19 4.62 20.50
CA CYS A 341 12.69 4.89 19.16
C CYS A 341 11.28 4.31 18.97
N GLN A 342 11.00 3.11 19.48
CA GLN A 342 9.65 2.52 19.43
C GLN A 342 8.64 3.38 20.18
N VAL A 343 8.98 3.92 21.35
CA VAL A 343 8.06 4.79 22.10
C VAL A 343 7.72 6.05 21.30
N VAL A 344 8.72 6.66 20.66
CA VAL A 344 8.55 7.93 19.95
C VAL A 344 7.94 7.77 18.56
N TYR A 345 8.35 6.76 17.78
CA TYR A 345 8.06 6.65 16.35
C TYR A 345 7.03 5.58 15.99
N HIS A 346 6.56 4.77 16.96
CA HIS A 346 5.52 3.78 16.67
C HIS A 346 4.16 4.46 16.44
N PRO A 347 3.46 4.20 15.32
CA PRO A 347 2.27 4.94 14.93
C PRO A 347 1.09 4.75 15.89
N ARG A 348 1.00 3.60 16.56
CA ARG A 348 -0.01 3.38 17.63
C ARG A 348 0.22 4.22 18.88
N LYS A 349 1.42 4.79 19.05
CA LYS A 349 1.79 5.65 20.18
C LYS A 349 1.82 7.13 19.80
N GLN A 350 1.63 7.44 18.51
CA GLN A 350 1.59 8.81 17.99
C GLN A 350 0.15 9.22 17.63
N GLN A 351 -0.21 10.46 17.96
CA GLN A 351 -1.46 11.03 17.46
C GLN A 351 -1.47 11.13 15.94
N GLY A 352 -2.67 11.15 15.35
CA GLY A 352 -2.87 11.45 13.94
C GLY A 352 -2.67 10.25 13.00
N PHE A 353 -2.06 9.15 13.46
CA PHE A 353 -1.92 7.93 12.64
C PHE A 353 -3.12 6.97 12.75
N GLY A 354 -3.89 7.06 13.84
CA GLY A 354 -5.05 6.20 14.10
C GLY A 354 -4.69 4.71 14.03
N LEU A 355 -5.52 3.91 13.35
CA LEU A 355 -5.26 2.47 13.15
C LEU A 355 -4.39 2.15 11.93
N SER A 356 -3.71 3.14 11.33
CA SER A 356 -2.87 2.92 10.16
C SER A 356 -1.62 2.13 10.54
N ASP A 357 -1.33 1.06 9.83
CA ASP A 357 -0.22 0.14 10.11
C ASP A 357 1.06 0.48 9.31
N GLY A 358 0.93 1.10 8.14
CA GLY A 358 2.06 1.44 7.27
C GLY A 358 2.47 0.34 6.29
N GLU A 359 1.83 -0.82 6.37
CA GLU A 359 2.22 -2.07 5.66
C GLU A 359 1.68 -2.15 4.21
N GLY A 360 1.33 -1.01 3.64
CA GLY A 360 0.75 -0.92 2.29
C GLY A 360 1.74 -1.32 1.20
N CYS A 361 3.01 -0.96 1.37
CA CYS A 361 4.07 -1.29 0.43
C CYS A 361 4.31 -2.80 0.36
N GLU A 362 4.34 -3.48 1.50
CA GLU A 362 4.52 -4.91 1.68
C GLU A 362 3.38 -5.68 1.00
N ARG A 363 2.15 -5.20 1.16
CA ARG A 363 0.98 -5.68 0.43
C ARG A 363 1.14 -5.49 -1.08
N LEU A 364 1.68 -4.36 -1.53
CA LEU A 364 1.98 -4.13 -2.95
C LEU A 364 3.05 -5.11 -3.45
N TRP A 365 4.14 -5.30 -2.71
CA TRP A 365 5.24 -6.20 -3.07
C TRP A 365 4.80 -7.66 -3.16
N SER A 366 3.96 -8.10 -2.23
CA SER A 366 3.34 -9.42 -2.28
C SER A 366 2.54 -9.60 -3.58
N ALA A 367 1.74 -8.60 -3.96
CA ALA A 367 0.94 -8.63 -5.19
C ALA A 367 1.80 -8.59 -6.46
N LEU A 368 2.93 -7.86 -6.46
CA LEU A 368 3.84 -7.75 -7.60
C LEU A 368 4.86 -8.90 -7.68
N LYS A 369 4.93 -9.78 -6.67
CA LYS A 369 5.88 -10.90 -6.60
C LYS A 369 5.90 -11.79 -7.84
N PRO A 370 4.74 -12.18 -8.45
CA PRO A 370 4.74 -13.01 -9.66
C PRO A 370 5.40 -12.35 -10.88
N LEU A 371 5.53 -11.02 -10.86
CA LEU A 371 6.08 -10.25 -11.98
C LEU A 371 7.61 -10.13 -11.92
N ILE A 372 8.23 -10.44 -10.78
CA ILE A 372 9.67 -10.24 -10.57
C ILE A 372 10.51 -10.92 -11.66
N GLY A 373 10.32 -12.22 -11.87
CA GLY A 373 11.11 -12.97 -12.84
C GLY A 373 10.92 -12.46 -14.27
N PRO A 374 9.68 -12.35 -14.76
CA PRO A 374 9.45 -11.95 -16.15
C PRO A 374 9.74 -10.47 -16.43
N LEU A 375 9.53 -9.58 -15.46
CA LEU A 375 9.92 -8.18 -15.62
C LEU A 375 11.44 -7.96 -15.51
N ARG A 376 12.18 -8.91 -14.92
CA ARG A 376 13.65 -8.85 -14.85
C ARG A 376 14.31 -8.84 -16.22
N VAL A 377 13.72 -9.52 -17.20
CA VAL A 377 14.24 -9.64 -18.56
C VAL A 377 13.44 -8.83 -19.58
N SER A 378 12.51 -8.00 -19.11
CA SER A 378 11.64 -7.19 -19.98
C SER A 378 12.31 -5.89 -20.43
N GLY A 379 11.79 -5.31 -21.52
CA GLY A 379 12.13 -3.96 -21.96
C GLY A 379 11.71 -2.90 -20.93
N TYR A 380 12.27 -1.69 -21.05
CA TYR A 380 12.05 -0.61 -20.09
C TYR A 380 10.59 -0.16 -20.08
N HIS A 381 10.03 0.22 -21.22
CA HIS A 381 8.65 0.69 -21.31
C HIS A 381 7.63 -0.40 -21.05
N GLN A 382 7.90 -1.64 -21.46
CA GLN A 382 7.06 -2.79 -21.17
C GLN A 382 6.98 -3.05 -19.67
N ARG A 383 8.10 -2.92 -18.94
CA ARG A 383 8.12 -3.02 -17.48
C ARG A 383 7.23 -1.98 -16.83
N LEU A 384 7.38 -0.71 -17.22
CA LEU A 384 6.56 0.38 -16.68
C LEU A 384 5.08 0.14 -16.95
N PHE A 385 4.75 -0.24 -18.19
CA PHE A 385 3.39 -0.51 -18.62
C PHE A 385 2.71 -1.61 -17.79
N VAL A 386 3.40 -2.73 -17.57
CA VAL A 386 2.87 -3.84 -16.76
C VAL A 386 2.68 -3.42 -15.31
N LEU A 387 3.64 -2.72 -14.72
CA LEU A 387 3.55 -2.24 -13.34
C LEU A 387 2.42 -1.22 -13.17
N ASP A 388 2.28 -0.27 -14.09
CA ASP A 388 1.17 0.69 -14.11
C ASP A 388 -0.20 0.01 -14.18
N LEU A 389 -0.34 -0.99 -15.06
CA LEU A 389 -1.59 -1.72 -15.23
C LEU A 389 -1.93 -2.51 -13.97
N GLN A 390 -0.94 -3.12 -13.34
CA GLN A 390 -1.09 -3.90 -12.10
C GLN A 390 -1.45 -3.03 -10.90
N SER A 391 -0.78 -1.90 -10.73
CA SER A 391 -1.12 -0.91 -9.69
C SER A 391 -2.56 -0.39 -9.87
N LYS A 392 -2.99 -0.11 -11.10
CA LYS A 392 -4.39 0.30 -11.39
C LYS A 392 -5.38 -0.84 -11.16
N HIS A 393 -5.04 -2.07 -11.54
CA HIS A 393 -5.93 -3.21 -11.36
C HIS A 393 -6.20 -3.51 -9.89
N LYS A 394 -5.16 -3.52 -9.06
CA LYS A 394 -5.29 -3.74 -7.60
C LYS A 394 -6.23 -2.71 -6.97
N ALA A 395 -6.11 -1.46 -7.39
CA ALA A 395 -6.99 -0.37 -6.97
C ALA A 395 -8.47 -0.67 -7.31
N ASP A 396 -8.75 -1.14 -8.53
CA ASP A 396 -10.10 -1.50 -8.99
C ASP A 396 -10.64 -2.78 -8.31
N GLU A 397 -9.76 -3.73 -8.01
CA GLU A 397 -10.09 -5.02 -7.38
C GLU A 397 -10.59 -4.83 -5.94
N GLU A 398 -9.88 -4.04 -5.13
CA GLU A 398 -10.29 -3.78 -3.75
C GLU A 398 -11.65 -3.07 -3.67
N ILE A 399 -11.91 -2.13 -4.59
CA ILE A 399 -13.24 -1.50 -4.69
C ILE A 399 -14.29 -2.55 -5.03
N SER A 400 -13.97 -3.47 -5.94
CA SER A 400 -14.91 -4.51 -6.37
C SER A 400 -15.25 -5.48 -5.24
N LYS A 401 -14.25 -5.90 -4.44
CA LYS A 401 -14.45 -6.74 -3.25
C LYS A 401 -15.38 -6.08 -2.23
N ILE A 402 -15.24 -4.77 -2.00
CA ILE A 402 -16.15 -4.05 -1.10
C ILE A 402 -17.57 -4.10 -1.60
N ILE A 403 -17.81 -3.81 -2.89
CA ILE A 403 -19.19 -3.83 -3.38
C ILE A 403 -19.79 -5.24 -3.40
N GLU A 404 -18.97 -6.27 -3.62
CA GLU A 404 -19.44 -7.65 -3.45
C GLU A 404 -19.84 -7.93 -1.99
N LEU A 405 -19.03 -7.50 -1.02
CA LEU A 405 -19.37 -7.57 0.40
C LEU A 405 -20.63 -6.78 0.75
N GLU A 406 -20.83 -5.58 0.19
CA GLU A 406 -22.06 -4.80 0.37
C GLU A 406 -23.30 -5.57 -0.09
N LYS A 407 -23.21 -6.26 -1.23
CA LYS A 407 -24.29 -7.10 -1.75
C LYS A 407 -24.56 -8.29 -0.83
N LEU A 408 -23.51 -8.94 -0.31
CA LEU A 408 -23.64 -10.05 0.63
C LEU A 408 -24.27 -9.61 1.95
N VAL A 409 -23.85 -8.47 2.51
CA VAL A 409 -24.44 -7.86 3.70
C VAL A 409 -25.93 -7.60 3.48
N GLY A 410 -26.29 -6.99 2.34
CA GLY A 410 -27.69 -6.75 1.97
C GLY A 410 -28.52 -8.04 1.84
N ALA A 411 -27.97 -9.09 1.22
CA ALA A 411 -28.63 -10.39 1.10
C ALA A 411 -28.84 -11.07 2.46
N ARG A 412 -27.85 -11.03 3.35
CA ARG A 412 -27.98 -11.61 4.70
C ARG A 412 -28.97 -10.81 5.56
N ALA A 413 -29.02 -9.49 5.42
CA ALA A 413 -30.03 -8.66 6.08
C ALA A 413 -31.47 -9.05 5.66
N GLN A 414 -31.69 -9.26 4.35
CA GLN A 414 -32.99 -9.74 3.86
C GLN A 414 -33.33 -11.13 4.39
N MET A 415 -32.35 -12.01 4.51
CA MET A 415 -32.54 -13.35 5.07
C MET A 415 -32.95 -13.29 6.55
N VAL A 416 -32.27 -12.46 7.36
CA VAL A 416 -32.65 -12.20 8.76
C VAL A 416 -34.07 -11.66 8.83
N GLN A 417 -34.42 -10.65 8.02
CA GLN A 417 -35.77 -10.10 7.98
C GLN A 417 -36.84 -11.14 7.59
N SER A 418 -36.51 -12.05 6.67
CA SER A 418 -37.42 -13.14 6.27
C SER A 418 -37.65 -14.18 7.37
N LEU A 419 -36.63 -14.44 8.21
CA LEU A 419 -36.73 -15.28 9.38
C LEU A 419 -37.60 -14.58 10.44
N GLU A 420 -37.31 -13.32 10.74
CA GLU A 420 -38.11 -12.53 11.70
C GLU A 420 -39.61 -12.48 11.32
N LEU A 421 -39.91 -12.33 10.03
CA LEU A 421 -41.30 -12.38 9.55
C LEU A 421 -41.95 -13.76 9.70
N ARG A 422 -41.21 -14.87 9.49
CA ARG A 422 -41.71 -16.23 9.74
C ARG A 422 -42.05 -16.45 11.21
N PHE A 423 -41.24 -15.91 12.11
CA PHE A 423 -41.51 -15.92 13.54
C PHE A 423 -42.78 -15.13 13.89
N ILE A 424 -42.89 -13.89 13.40
CA ILE A 424 -44.05 -13.01 13.66
C ILE A 424 -45.35 -13.60 13.08
N SER A 425 -45.28 -14.23 11.91
CA SER A 425 -46.43 -14.87 11.25
C SER A 425 -46.79 -16.24 11.81
N ASN A 426 -46.13 -16.68 12.89
CA ASN A 426 -46.38 -17.94 13.58
C ASN A 426 -46.23 -19.17 12.66
N GLN A 427 -45.32 -19.10 11.68
CA GLN A 427 -45.01 -20.18 10.73
C GLN A 427 -43.86 -21.08 11.22
N VAL A 428 -43.60 -21.08 12.53
CA VAL A 428 -42.50 -21.83 13.15
C VAL A 428 -43.07 -23.00 13.93
N HIS A 429 -42.64 -24.21 13.58
CA HIS A 429 -43.10 -25.45 14.23
C HIS A 429 -42.15 -25.92 15.34
N ASP A 430 -40.86 -25.65 15.20
CA ASP A 430 -39.81 -25.95 16.17
C ASP A 430 -39.10 -24.65 16.54
N VAL A 431 -39.46 -24.11 17.70
CA VAL A 431 -39.00 -22.79 18.15
C VAL A 431 -37.52 -22.83 18.53
N GLU A 432 -37.06 -23.92 19.14
CA GLU A 432 -35.68 -24.03 19.64
C GLU A 432 -34.67 -24.11 18.49
N SER A 433 -34.95 -24.94 17.48
CA SER A 433 -34.13 -24.98 16.26
C SER A 433 -34.18 -23.65 15.49
N PHE A 434 -35.32 -22.99 15.47
CA PHE A 434 -35.49 -21.71 14.78
C PHE A 434 -34.75 -20.56 15.47
N GLU A 435 -34.70 -20.55 16.81
CA GLU A 435 -33.93 -19.58 17.60
C GLU A 435 -32.43 -19.70 17.32
N ILE A 436 -31.92 -20.92 17.14
CA ILE A 436 -30.53 -21.15 16.72
C ILE A 436 -30.29 -20.63 15.30
N GLU A 437 -31.20 -20.92 14.36
CA GLU A 437 -31.09 -20.48 12.95
C GLU A 437 -31.07 -18.94 12.82
N ILE A 438 -31.96 -18.25 13.54
CA ILE A 438 -32.02 -16.78 13.51
C ILE A 438 -30.83 -16.14 14.22
N ALA A 439 -30.34 -16.73 15.31
CA ALA A 439 -29.15 -16.26 16.01
C ALA A 439 -27.89 -16.40 15.15
N ASP A 440 -27.70 -17.54 14.50
CA ASP A 440 -26.60 -17.76 13.54
C ASP A 440 -26.71 -16.79 12.35
N ALA A 441 -27.91 -16.61 11.80
CA ALA A 441 -28.13 -15.66 10.71
C ALA A 441 -27.78 -14.21 11.08
N ARG A 442 -28.13 -13.78 12.30
CA ARG A 442 -27.77 -12.46 12.85
C ARG A 442 -26.27 -12.34 13.08
N SER A 443 -25.64 -13.34 13.69
CA SER A 443 -24.19 -13.38 13.92
C SER A 443 -23.41 -13.25 12.62
N GLN A 444 -23.77 -14.04 11.60
CA GLN A 444 -23.14 -13.96 10.29
C GLN A 444 -23.37 -12.60 9.60
N HIS A 445 -24.56 -12.01 9.75
CA HIS A 445 -24.82 -10.65 9.23
C HIS A 445 -23.90 -9.62 9.91
N ASN A 446 -23.78 -9.65 11.23
CA ASN A 446 -22.95 -8.72 12.01
C ASN A 446 -21.46 -8.86 11.66
N ASN A 447 -20.94 -10.10 11.57
CA ASN A 447 -19.56 -10.34 11.17
C ASN A 447 -19.24 -9.79 9.76
N LEU A 448 -20.18 -9.94 8.82
CA LEU A 448 -20.05 -9.37 7.48
C LEU A 448 -20.15 -7.85 7.48
N LEU A 449 -21.04 -7.28 8.31
CA LEU A 449 -21.21 -5.83 8.48
C LEU A 449 -19.93 -5.20 9.03
N GLU A 450 -19.34 -5.78 10.08
CA GLU A 450 -18.07 -5.33 10.66
C GLU A 450 -16.92 -5.47 9.66
N THR A 451 -16.88 -6.55 8.89
CA THR A 451 -15.87 -6.73 7.83
C THR A 451 -16.03 -5.66 6.75
N LEU A 452 -17.26 -5.37 6.35
CA LEU A 452 -17.57 -4.31 5.39
C LEU A 452 -17.20 -2.94 5.93
N GLN A 453 -17.52 -2.64 7.18
CA GLN A 453 -17.16 -1.38 7.86
C GLN A 453 -15.65 -1.23 7.92
N ARG A 454 -14.91 -2.23 8.43
CA ARG A 454 -13.44 -2.22 8.46
C ARG A 454 -12.82 -2.00 7.08
N ARG A 455 -13.33 -2.66 6.03
CA ARG A 455 -12.84 -2.45 4.66
C ARG A 455 -13.24 -1.10 4.08
N ARG A 456 -14.43 -0.60 4.40
CA ARG A 456 -14.88 0.74 3.99
C ARG A 456 -14.10 1.81 4.71
N GLU A 457 -13.78 1.67 6.00
CA GLU A 457 -12.92 2.56 6.77
C GLU A 457 -11.47 2.50 6.27
N GLY A 458 -10.97 1.29 5.96
CA GLY A 458 -9.72 1.09 5.23
C GLY A 458 -9.72 1.63 3.80
N LEU A 459 -10.87 2.11 3.30
CA LEU A 459 -11.02 2.89 2.07
C LEU A 459 -11.77 4.23 2.33
N GLY A 460 -11.91 4.74 3.56
CA GLY A 460 -12.68 5.96 3.89
C GLY A 460 -14.07 6.15 3.21
N VAL A 461 -14.81 5.09 2.88
CA VAL A 461 -16.07 5.17 2.10
C VAL A 461 -17.25 5.58 2.97
N THR A 462 -17.36 6.86 3.31
CA THR A 462 -18.62 7.49 3.72
C THR A 462 -19.10 8.43 2.62
N GLY A 463 -19.61 7.85 1.53
CA GLY A 463 -20.02 8.62 0.35
C GLY A 463 -20.98 7.86 -0.55
N ARG A 464 -22.24 7.74 -0.11
CA ARG A 464 -23.37 7.03 -0.75
C ARG A 464 -23.60 7.40 -2.23
N ALA A 465 -23.08 8.55 -2.69
CA ALA A 465 -23.23 9.05 -4.06
C ALA A 465 -22.33 8.35 -5.11
N LYS A 466 -21.16 7.82 -4.74
CA LYS A 466 -20.22 7.20 -5.70
C LYS A 466 -20.55 5.73 -6.03
N LEU A 467 -21.25 5.06 -5.11
CA LEU A 467 -21.70 3.67 -5.24
C LEU A 467 -22.83 3.52 -6.28
N VAL A 468 -23.77 4.49 -6.33
CA VAL A 468 -24.94 4.43 -7.22
C VAL A 468 -24.55 4.58 -8.71
N ALA A 469 -23.50 5.35 -9.01
CA ALA A 469 -22.98 5.50 -10.37
C ALA A 469 -22.23 4.23 -10.87
N LEU A 470 -21.52 3.54 -9.96
CA LEU A 470 -20.81 2.30 -10.26
C LEU A 470 -21.75 1.09 -10.38
N ASP A 471 -22.89 1.10 -9.71
CA ASP A 471 -23.86 0.00 -9.75
C ASP A 471 -24.60 -0.09 -11.10
N ARG A 472 -24.91 1.06 -11.72
CA ARG A 472 -25.51 1.13 -13.08
C ARG A 472 -24.58 0.60 -14.18
N LEU A 473 -23.26 0.77 -14.03
CA LEU A 473 -22.27 0.23 -14.97
C LEU A 473 -22.07 -1.29 -14.80
N ARG A 474 -22.35 -1.83 -13.61
CA ARG A 474 -22.17 -3.25 -13.29
C ARG A 474 -23.32 -4.13 -13.75
N GLN A 475 -24.55 -3.63 -13.80
CA GLN A 475 -25.68 -4.40 -14.34
C GLN A 475 -25.44 -4.90 -15.78
N ARG A 476 -24.62 -4.21 -16.57
CA ARG A 476 -24.19 -4.64 -17.92
C ARG A 476 -23.07 -5.69 -17.94
N LYS A 477 -22.39 -5.95 -16.82
CA LYS A 477 -21.25 -6.89 -16.72
C LYS A 477 -21.68 -8.26 -16.15
N PHE A 478 -22.76 -8.31 -15.36
CA PHE A 478 -23.27 -9.52 -14.70
C PHE A 478 -23.76 -10.61 -15.67
N GLU A 479 -24.10 -10.27 -16.91
CA GLU A 479 -24.48 -11.26 -17.93
C GLU A 479 -23.33 -12.19 -18.33
N LEU A 480 -22.06 -11.75 -18.19
CA LEU A 480 -20.87 -12.51 -18.59
C LEU A 480 -20.32 -13.45 -17.48
N GLU A 481 -20.52 -13.11 -16.21
CA GLU A 481 -19.99 -13.87 -15.05
C GLU A 481 -20.78 -15.17 -14.76
N ARG A 482 -21.94 -15.36 -15.40
CA ARG A 482 -22.75 -16.57 -15.24
C ARG A 482 -22.11 -17.81 -15.89
N ILE A 483 -21.17 -17.62 -16.81
CA ILE A 483 -20.46 -18.69 -17.53
C ILE A 483 -19.18 -19.12 -16.79
N GLU A 484 -18.52 -18.21 -16.05
CA GLU A 484 -17.25 -18.48 -15.34
C GLU A 484 -17.42 -19.41 -14.12
N ARG A 485 -18.60 -19.38 -13.48
CA ARG A 485 -18.90 -20.22 -12.30
C ARG A 485 -19.01 -21.72 -12.60
N ALA A 486 -19.20 -22.11 -13.86
CA ALA A 486 -19.29 -23.51 -14.25
C ALA A 486 -17.92 -24.23 -14.33
N TYR A 487 -16.79 -23.52 -14.21
CA TYR A 487 -15.46 -24.10 -14.48
C TYR A 487 -14.53 -24.22 -13.25
N ARG A 488 -14.88 -23.68 -12.08
CA ARG A 488 -13.97 -23.60 -10.91
C ARG A 488 -14.00 -24.80 -9.95
N GLN A 489 -14.65 -25.91 -10.30
CA GLN A 489 -14.82 -27.03 -9.38
C GLN A 489 -13.74 -28.12 -9.41
N THR A 490 -12.60 -27.91 -10.08
CA THR A 490 -11.58 -28.96 -10.18
C THR A 490 -10.14 -28.45 -10.07
N VAL A 491 -9.50 -28.88 -8.97
CA VAL A 491 -8.05 -29.10 -8.76
C VAL A 491 -7.24 -27.96 -8.11
N GLY A 492 -6.66 -28.25 -6.91
CA GLY A 492 -5.32 -27.74 -6.62
C GLY A 492 -4.75 -27.64 -5.18
N ASP A 493 -5.40 -28.07 -4.09
CA ASP A 493 -4.95 -27.68 -2.72
C ASP A 493 -3.85 -28.52 -2.04
N GLN A 494 -3.45 -29.67 -2.60
CA GLN A 494 -2.58 -30.61 -1.86
C GLN A 494 -1.07 -30.27 -1.84
N ARG A 495 -0.58 -29.30 -2.62
CA ARG A 495 0.87 -28.95 -2.68
C ARG A 495 1.29 -27.79 -1.79
N LEU A 496 0.35 -27.00 -1.28
CA LEU A 496 0.64 -25.87 -0.37
C LEU A 496 0.90 -26.34 1.06
N HIS A 497 0.25 -27.42 1.50
CA HIS A 497 0.37 -27.97 2.85
C HIS A 497 1.78 -28.48 3.19
N SER A 498 2.43 -29.22 2.28
CA SER A 498 3.76 -29.82 2.53
C SER A 498 4.89 -28.80 2.60
N HIS A 499 4.76 -27.67 1.89
CA HIS A 499 5.73 -26.57 1.96
C HIS A 499 5.56 -25.72 3.23
N ALA A 500 4.34 -25.61 3.75
CA ALA A 500 4.04 -24.92 5.00
C ALA A 500 4.62 -25.70 6.20
N GLU A 501 4.42 -27.03 6.25
CA GLU A 501 4.93 -27.90 7.33
C GLU A 501 6.46 -27.85 7.49
N ALA A 502 7.21 -27.84 6.37
CA ALA A 502 8.68 -27.75 6.40
C ALA A 502 9.21 -26.35 6.82
N SER A 503 8.36 -25.33 6.74
CA SER A 503 8.71 -23.96 7.17
C SER A 503 8.35 -23.69 8.63
N VAL A 504 7.34 -24.39 9.16
CA VAL A 504 6.96 -24.38 10.59
C VAL A 504 8.04 -25.04 11.44
N LYS A 505 8.51 -26.26 11.06
CA LYS A 505 9.58 -26.98 11.78
C LYS A 505 10.91 -26.23 11.92
N ARG A 506 11.22 -25.34 10.98
CA ARG A 506 12.44 -24.51 11.05
C ARG A 506 12.33 -23.33 12.02
N ARG A 507 11.10 -22.86 12.29
CA ARG A 507 10.84 -21.74 13.20
C ARG A 507 10.71 -22.19 14.66
N GLU A 508 10.31 -23.44 14.91
CA GLU A 508 10.26 -24.03 16.25
C GLU A 508 11.63 -23.97 16.97
N LEU A 509 12.72 -24.29 16.27
CA LEU A 509 14.07 -24.26 16.84
C LEU A 509 14.53 -22.85 17.26
N THR A 510 14.09 -21.82 16.53
CA THR A 510 14.41 -20.43 16.84
C THR A 510 13.58 -19.91 18.02
N LEU A 511 12.31 -20.31 18.11
CA LEU A 511 11.43 -19.99 19.23
C LEU A 511 11.93 -20.58 20.56
N LEU A 512 12.39 -21.84 20.55
CA LEU A 512 12.98 -22.47 21.73
C LEU A 512 14.22 -21.71 22.23
N GLN A 513 15.08 -21.22 21.33
CA GLN A 513 16.25 -20.41 21.72
C GLN A 513 15.88 -19.05 22.32
N LEU A 514 14.80 -18.43 21.81
CA LEU A 514 14.26 -17.19 22.35
C LEU A 514 13.71 -17.38 23.77
N VAL A 515 12.97 -18.46 24.02
CA VAL A 515 12.46 -18.80 25.36
C VAL A 515 13.59 -19.04 26.36
N THR A 516 14.66 -19.76 25.97
CA THR A 516 15.85 -19.91 26.86
C THR A 516 16.42 -18.55 27.24
N THR A 517 16.53 -17.66 26.25
CA THR A 517 17.17 -16.35 26.43
C THR A 517 16.33 -15.46 27.33
N TYR A 518 15.01 -15.44 27.12
CA TYR A 518 14.06 -14.69 27.93
C TYR A 518 14.06 -15.16 29.39
N ASN A 519 13.92 -16.46 29.64
CA ASN A 519 13.93 -17.01 31.01
C ASN A 519 15.26 -16.72 31.72
N GLY A 520 16.39 -16.77 31.00
CA GLY A 520 17.70 -16.38 31.53
C GLY A 520 17.84 -14.88 31.81
N LEU A 521 17.06 -14.01 31.17
CA LEU A 521 16.97 -12.59 31.51
C LEU A 521 16.11 -12.36 32.75
N CYS A 522 15.03 -13.13 32.94
CA CYS A 522 14.24 -13.13 34.17
C CYS A 522 15.09 -13.48 35.39
N ASP A 523 15.97 -14.49 35.29
CA ASP A 523 16.93 -14.85 36.36
C ASP A 523 17.86 -13.67 36.73
N LYS A 524 18.38 -12.97 35.72
CA LYS A 524 19.25 -11.81 35.93
C LYS A 524 18.51 -10.66 36.59
N LEU A 525 17.28 -10.39 36.19
CA LEU A 525 16.44 -9.36 36.78
C LEU A 525 16.10 -9.69 38.25
N MET A 526 15.80 -10.95 38.55
CA MET A 526 15.59 -11.42 39.92
C MET A 526 16.82 -11.19 40.80
N ALA A 527 18.02 -11.51 40.29
CA ALA A 527 19.26 -11.24 41.00
C ALA A 527 19.49 -9.74 41.27
N LEU A 528 19.13 -8.85 40.32
CA LEU A 528 19.23 -7.40 40.49
C LEU A 528 18.21 -6.84 41.50
N ILE A 529 16.99 -7.39 41.54
CA ILE A 529 15.96 -7.04 42.54
C ILE A 529 16.44 -7.46 43.94
N GLN A 530 16.95 -8.69 44.09
CA GLN A 530 17.48 -9.19 45.37
C GLN A 530 18.67 -8.35 45.87
N GLN A 531 19.54 -7.90 44.96
CA GLN A 531 20.67 -7.04 45.27
C GLN A 531 20.30 -5.56 45.48
N ARG A 532 19.01 -5.19 45.40
CA ARG A 532 18.50 -3.80 45.46
C ARG A 532 19.13 -2.85 44.45
N LYS A 533 19.56 -3.38 43.30
CA LYS A 533 20.13 -2.61 42.18
C LYS A 533 19.09 -2.32 41.08
N ALA A 534 17.90 -2.90 41.17
CA ALA A 534 16.80 -2.63 40.26
C ALA A 534 16.04 -1.33 40.62
N VAL A 535 15.33 -0.76 39.64
CA VAL A 535 14.50 0.43 39.82
C VAL A 535 13.42 0.17 40.88
N ARG A 536 13.14 1.18 41.71
CA ARG A 536 12.16 1.08 42.79
C ARG A 536 10.77 0.77 42.22
N GLY A 537 10.21 -0.39 42.59
CA GLY A 537 8.91 -0.87 42.06
C GLY A 537 9.02 -1.87 40.90
N ALA A 538 10.22 -2.33 40.52
CA ALA A 538 10.39 -3.36 39.50
C ALA A 538 9.70 -4.68 39.92
N VAL A 539 8.79 -5.18 39.07
CA VAL A 539 8.10 -6.46 39.22
C VAL A 539 8.70 -7.46 38.24
N MET A 540 8.83 -8.72 38.67
CA MET A 540 9.38 -9.80 37.85
C MET A 540 8.34 -10.27 36.82
N PRO A 541 8.69 -10.36 35.52
CA PRO A 541 7.86 -11.02 34.52
C PRO A 541 7.72 -12.53 34.80
N HIS A 542 6.65 -13.15 34.31
CA HIS A 542 6.45 -14.59 34.44
C HIS A 542 7.41 -15.38 33.53
N TYR A 543 7.80 -16.57 33.98
CA TYR A 543 8.59 -17.51 33.18
C TYR A 543 7.71 -18.16 32.12
N ILE A 544 8.27 -18.36 30.92
CA ILE A 544 7.57 -19.07 29.85
C ILE A 544 7.87 -20.57 29.97
N PRO A 545 6.86 -21.44 30.14
CA PRO A 545 7.05 -22.88 30.21
C PRO A 545 7.44 -23.49 28.86
N TRP A 546 8.13 -24.63 28.90
CA TRP A 546 8.59 -25.37 27.71
C TRP A 546 7.55 -26.33 27.14
N GLU A 547 6.62 -26.79 27.99
CA GLU A 547 5.56 -27.73 27.65
C GLU A 547 4.34 -26.92 27.18
N GLY A 548 3.79 -27.25 26.00
CA GLY A 548 2.61 -26.57 25.43
C GLY A 548 2.89 -25.42 24.44
N LEU A 549 4.13 -24.93 24.32
CA LEU A 549 4.51 -23.74 23.52
C LEU A 549 4.06 -23.71 22.04
N PHE A 550 3.74 -24.87 21.46
CA PHE A 550 3.30 -25.01 20.05
C PHE A 550 1.85 -25.48 19.92
N GLU A 551 1.16 -25.74 21.03
CA GLU A 551 -0.28 -25.91 21.06
C GLU A 551 -0.88 -24.51 20.94
N LEU A 552 -1.63 -24.27 19.87
CA LEU A 552 -2.18 -22.95 19.55
C LEU A 552 -3.41 -22.72 20.42
N ASP A 553 -3.20 -22.61 21.73
CA ASP A 553 -4.23 -22.35 22.71
C ASP A 553 -4.27 -20.87 23.05
N VAL A 554 -5.49 -20.34 23.15
CA VAL A 554 -5.75 -18.90 23.31
C VAL A 554 -5.45 -18.44 24.75
N ASP A 555 -5.35 -19.39 25.67
CA ASP A 555 -5.14 -19.19 27.10
C ASP A 555 -3.67 -19.40 27.56
N ASP A 556 -2.74 -19.58 26.63
CA ASP A 556 -1.31 -19.79 26.95
C ASP A 556 -0.65 -18.53 27.55
N ASP A 557 0.17 -18.68 28.59
CA ASP A 557 0.81 -17.60 29.36
C ASP A 557 1.71 -16.70 28.48
N ILE A 558 2.08 -17.14 27.28
CA ILE A 558 2.75 -16.32 26.26
C ILE A 558 1.90 -15.14 25.76
N TRP A 559 0.57 -15.22 25.93
CA TRP A 559 -0.39 -14.17 25.60
C TRP A 559 -0.76 -13.30 26.80
N GLN A 560 -0.36 -13.70 28.00
CA GLN A 560 -0.60 -12.91 29.20
C GLN A 560 0.39 -11.75 29.27
N ASP A 561 -0.04 -10.59 28.76
CA ASP A 561 0.54 -9.31 29.12
C ASP A 561 0.24 -9.01 30.59
N VAL A 562 1.02 -9.59 31.50
CA VAL A 562 0.89 -9.27 32.93
C VAL A 562 1.27 -7.81 33.13
N GLY A 563 0.24 -6.98 33.28
CA GLY A 563 0.31 -5.52 33.33
C GLY A 563 -0.55 -4.78 32.28
N LEU A 564 -1.19 -5.48 31.33
CA LEU A 564 -2.02 -4.87 30.28
C LEU A 564 -3.35 -5.61 29.97
N THR A 565 -3.86 -6.47 30.86
CA THR A 565 -5.19 -7.08 30.64
C THR A 565 -6.29 -6.11 31.06
N GLY A 566 -6.80 -5.39 30.06
CA GLY A 566 -8.04 -4.64 30.11
C GLY A 566 -9.23 -5.54 29.78
N ASP A 567 -10.02 -5.87 30.79
CA ASP A 567 -11.42 -6.28 30.64
C ASP A 567 -12.32 -5.04 30.49
N GLU A 568 -11.86 -4.04 29.73
CA GLU A 568 -12.61 -2.81 29.48
C GLU A 568 -12.82 -2.66 27.98
N ALA A 569 -14.10 -2.60 27.59
CA ALA A 569 -14.59 -2.43 26.23
C ALA A 569 -14.20 -1.08 25.59
N GLU A 570 -13.36 -0.29 26.25
CA GLU A 570 -12.87 1.00 25.78
C GLU A 570 -11.34 1.01 25.72
N PRO A 571 -10.73 1.51 24.63
CA PRO A 571 -9.28 1.60 24.53
C PRO A 571 -8.69 2.40 25.71
N PRO A 572 -7.53 2.01 26.25
CA PRO A 572 -6.91 2.68 27.39
C PRO A 572 -6.87 4.19 27.20
N ALA A 573 -7.02 4.98 28.26
CA ALA A 573 -7.09 6.44 28.14
C ALA A 573 -5.82 7.05 27.48
N TRP A 574 -4.65 6.42 27.59
CA TRP A 574 -3.47 6.86 26.82
C TRP A 574 -3.55 6.56 25.31
N LEU A 575 -4.49 5.75 24.86
CA LEU A 575 -4.76 5.47 23.45
C LEU A 575 -5.97 6.28 22.93
N ALA A 576 -6.90 6.64 23.82
CA ALA A 576 -8.20 7.26 23.49
C ALA A 576 -8.35 8.74 23.90
N ASP A 577 -7.59 9.20 24.91
CA ASP A 577 -7.64 10.55 25.47
C ASP A 577 -6.31 11.30 25.23
N ASP A 578 -6.39 12.34 24.41
CA ASP A 578 -5.24 13.17 24.06
C ASP A 578 -4.64 13.92 25.26
N LYS A 579 -5.42 14.22 26.32
CA LYS A 579 -4.90 14.86 27.53
C LYS A 579 -4.02 13.92 28.33
N VAL A 580 -4.38 12.63 28.37
CA VAL A 580 -3.58 11.60 29.04
C VAL A 580 -2.26 11.39 28.31
N ARG A 581 -2.27 11.40 26.96
CA ARG A 581 -1.04 11.32 26.17
C ARG A 581 -0.13 12.53 26.31
N VAL A 582 -0.67 13.73 26.50
CA VAL A 582 0.14 14.93 26.71
C VAL A 582 0.82 14.93 28.09
N GLY A 583 0.28 14.18 29.07
CA GLY A 583 0.82 14.08 30.42
C GLY A 583 1.86 12.96 30.65
N ILE A 584 2.04 12.06 29.67
CA ILE A 584 3.07 11.00 29.64
C ILE A 584 4.27 11.51 28.85
#